data_AF-A0A821ISB3-F1
#
_entry.id   AF-A0A821ISB3-F1
#
_cell.length_a   1.000
_cell.length_b   1.000
_cell.length_c   1.000
_cell.angle_alpha   90.00
_cell.angle_beta   90.00
_cell.angle_gamma   90.00
#
_symmetry.space_group_name_H-M   'P 1'
#
loop_
_entity.id
_entity.type
_entity.pdbx_description
1 polymer ?
#
loop_
_entity_poly.entity_id
_entity_poly.type
_entity_poly.pdbx_seq_one_letter_code
_entity_poly.pdbx_strand_id
1 'polypeptide(L)'
;HEIKLHTHDQATAMVDQACDVLTTAFPDLWYLMQLYLRKKLYPLSEKSEEIDRTYMHKAPEFLALTKDIIQTFISVVRLNLLSRSTMTKSDTTSSQDDDLYTNADETYQRVKTLPHCVQNCRLCVLHLVSLDIQADFKKDLQQLMFDLRLECFIVIMDHACLEVSRLNTQETWELEYDEQLGSHTKLPNLFHDMIVTKTNIIQENVLSVNVAKGERKFFEDKEATKQAAIAVYRLLGDFASVFQMLIKDCSSSSSNSIEPLSSSTIMINSSEHLSKTMCLIIILNNFAYTRRFILPRLKKIFLNYGFRGMDRVYDETEIIYKRVDEQLLDTVQNEYLRPFLHRLESRMYAGRFDWATHIRVISVKDYVKHIILDLARVHAEIYSISSQLVFIVLSRILSTLVNELAKLYSNINQFSKAGSMQACLDLIALQECLGRCMETETSNKLKELITQIPDAAEHIKSKALTDMLNVFLKQMQPYSIAFRDVTQ
;
A
#
# COMPACT_ATOMS: atom_id res chain seq x y z
N HIS A 1 -1.51 -44.55 -12.32
CA HIS A 1 -0.07 -44.23 -12.37
C HIS A 1 0.07 -42.73 -12.36
N GLU A 2 0.48 -42.16 -11.23
CA GLU A 2 0.77 -40.74 -11.07
C GLU A 2 2.04 -40.41 -11.85
N ILE A 3 1.89 -39.79 -13.03
CA ILE A 3 3.01 -39.15 -13.71
C ILE A 3 3.02 -37.71 -13.20
N LYS A 4 3.67 -37.46 -12.06
CA LYS A 4 4.10 -36.11 -11.71
C LYS A 4 5.28 -35.77 -12.62
N LEU A 5 5.07 -34.91 -13.61
CA LEU A 5 6.14 -34.42 -14.47
C LEU A 5 7.05 -33.47 -13.68
N HIS A 6 8.35 -33.65 -13.86
CA HIS A 6 9.38 -33.10 -12.99
C HIS A 6 9.81 -31.67 -13.35
N THR A 7 9.17 -30.98 -14.30
CA THR A 7 9.41 -29.55 -14.56
C THR A 7 8.13 -28.83 -15.01
N HIS A 8 7.97 -27.56 -14.66
CA HIS A 8 6.81 -26.73 -15.05
C HIS A 8 6.64 -26.60 -16.57
N ASP A 9 7.75 -26.63 -17.31
CA ASP A 9 7.75 -26.63 -18.77
C ASP A 9 7.14 -27.92 -19.35
N GLN A 10 7.38 -29.07 -18.71
CA GLN A 10 6.77 -30.34 -19.11
C GLN A 10 5.26 -30.35 -18.88
N ALA A 11 4.79 -29.79 -17.77
CA ALA A 11 3.37 -29.68 -17.46
C ALA A 11 2.65 -28.78 -18.49
N THR A 12 3.27 -27.66 -18.86
CA THR A 12 2.75 -26.74 -19.90
C THR A 12 2.69 -27.43 -21.26
N ALA A 13 3.79 -28.06 -21.69
CA ALA A 13 3.85 -28.78 -22.97
C ALA A 13 2.82 -29.92 -23.06
N MET A 14 2.58 -30.63 -21.95
CA MET A 14 1.54 -31.66 -21.87
C MET A 14 0.13 -31.10 -22.12
N VAL A 15 -0.18 -29.96 -21.51
CA VAL A 15 -1.49 -29.31 -21.68
C VAL A 15 -1.67 -28.83 -23.11
N ASP A 16 -0.64 -28.24 -23.71
CA ASP A 16 -0.67 -27.80 -25.10
C ASP A 16 -0.89 -28.98 -26.05
N GLN A 17 -0.14 -30.08 -25.89
CA GLN A 17 -0.34 -31.31 -26.67
C GLN A 17 -1.74 -31.89 -26.48
N ALA A 18 -2.27 -31.89 -25.25
CA ALA A 18 -3.62 -32.36 -25.00
C ALA A 18 -4.68 -31.48 -25.72
N CYS A 19 -4.50 -30.17 -25.72
CA CYS A 19 -5.36 -29.24 -26.45
C CYS A 19 -5.28 -29.46 -27.97
N ASP A 20 -4.08 -29.68 -28.51
CA ASP A 20 -3.87 -29.92 -29.94
C ASP A 20 -4.52 -31.24 -30.40
N VAL A 21 -4.31 -32.33 -29.66
CA VAL A 21 -4.91 -33.63 -29.97
C VAL A 21 -6.44 -33.56 -29.95
N LEU A 22 -7.02 -32.88 -28.95
CA LEU A 22 -8.47 -32.70 -28.91
C LEU A 22 -9.00 -31.76 -29.98
N THR A 23 -8.27 -30.72 -30.37
CA THR A 23 -8.75 -29.81 -31.41
C THR A 23 -8.65 -30.45 -32.80
N THR A 24 -7.70 -31.35 -33.02
CA THR A 24 -7.47 -31.99 -34.34
C THR A 24 -8.24 -33.31 -34.52
N ALA A 25 -8.15 -34.24 -33.56
CA ALA A 25 -8.66 -35.60 -33.75
C ALA A 25 -10.11 -35.79 -33.25
N PHE A 26 -10.53 -35.03 -32.23
CA PHE A 26 -11.87 -35.18 -31.66
C PHE A 26 -13.01 -34.78 -32.61
N PRO A 27 -12.92 -33.70 -33.42
CA PRO A 27 -13.99 -33.32 -34.33
C PRO A 27 -14.31 -34.42 -35.35
N ASP A 28 -13.28 -35.07 -35.88
CA ASP A 28 -13.43 -36.17 -36.84
C ASP A 28 -14.10 -37.40 -36.20
N LEU A 29 -13.67 -37.76 -34.99
CA LEU A 29 -14.28 -38.83 -34.19
C LEU A 29 -15.75 -38.51 -33.89
N TRP A 30 -16.04 -37.27 -33.49
CA TRP A 30 -17.39 -36.82 -33.17
C TRP A 30 -18.30 -36.82 -34.41
N TYR A 31 -17.79 -36.36 -35.57
CA TYR A 31 -18.52 -36.41 -36.82
C TYR A 31 -18.86 -37.85 -37.24
N LEU A 32 -17.88 -38.77 -37.14
CA LEU A 32 -18.10 -40.20 -37.38
C LEU A 32 -19.20 -40.75 -36.46
N MET A 33 -19.18 -40.36 -35.18
CA MET A 33 -20.22 -40.77 -34.24
C MET A 33 -21.59 -40.18 -34.58
N GLN A 34 -21.67 -38.92 -35.03
CA GLN A 34 -22.94 -38.36 -35.49
C GLN A 34 -23.49 -39.12 -36.69
N LEU A 35 -22.64 -39.52 -37.65
CA LEU A 35 -23.05 -40.35 -38.78
C LEU A 35 -23.52 -41.74 -38.33
N TYR A 36 -22.88 -42.32 -37.32
CA TYR A 36 -23.29 -43.57 -36.70
C TYR A 36 -24.66 -43.49 -36.05
N LEU A 37 -24.86 -42.50 -35.17
CA LEU A 37 -26.12 -42.29 -34.45
C LEU A 37 -27.27 -41.95 -35.40
N ARG A 38 -26.99 -41.25 -36.51
CA ARG A 38 -27.97 -40.94 -37.58
C ARG A 38 -28.22 -42.10 -38.55
N LYS A 39 -27.59 -43.27 -38.34
CA LYS A 39 -27.66 -44.46 -39.22
C LYS A 39 -27.27 -44.18 -40.68
N LYS A 40 -26.33 -43.27 -40.91
CA LYS A 40 -25.86 -42.88 -42.26
C LYS A 40 -24.58 -43.57 -42.71
N LEU A 41 -23.99 -44.41 -41.86
CA LEU A 41 -22.70 -45.08 -42.12
C LEU A 41 -22.81 -46.32 -43.02
N TYR A 42 -23.94 -47.03 -42.99
CA TYR A 42 -24.18 -48.17 -43.87
C TYR A 42 -25.18 -47.81 -44.97
N PRO A 43 -24.94 -48.23 -46.23
CA PRO A 43 -25.94 -48.14 -47.29
C PRO A 43 -27.20 -48.91 -46.86
N LEU A 44 -28.38 -48.35 -47.15
CA LEU A 44 -29.69 -48.99 -47.00
C LEU A 44 -29.78 -50.21 -47.94
N SER A 45 -29.06 -51.29 -47.62
CA SER A 45 -29.26 -52.60 -48.24
C SER A 45 -30.05 -53.46 -47.27
N GLU A 46 -31.13 -54.02 -47.78
CA GLU A 46 -32.08 -54.91 -47.11
C GLU A 46 -31.40 -55.94 -46.20
N LYS A 47 -31.40 -55.68 -44.88
CA LYS A 47 -31.26 -56.63 -43.74
C LYS A 47 -31.30 -55.84 -42.42
N SER A 48 -32.51 -55.39 -42.05
CA SER A 48 -32.71 -54.27 -41.11
C SER A 48 -32.67 -54.61 -39.62
N GLU A 49 -32.69 -55.87 -39.17
CA GLU A 49 -32.81 -56.16 -37.73
C GLU A 49 -31.48 -56.34 -36.99
N GLU A 50 -30.51 -57.07 -37.56
CA GLU A 50 -29.21 -57.31 -36.90
C GLU A 50 -28.36 -56.03 -36.86
N ILE A 51 -28.41 -55.23 -37.92
CA ILE A 51 -27.73 -53.94 -38.02
C ILE A 51 -28.33 -52.97 -37.01
N ASP A 52 -29.66 -52.94 -36.86
CA ASP A 52 -30.32 -52.09 -35.85
C ASP A 52 -30.05 -52.52 -34.41
N ARG A 53 -29.98 -53.84 -34.13
CA ARG A 53 -29.54 -54.34 -32.81
C ARG A 53 -28.09 -53.94 -32.52
N THR A 54 -27.22 -53.97 -33.54
CA THR A 54 -25.82 -53.55 -33.42
C THR A 54 -25.70 -52.05 -33.17
N TYR A 55 -26.47 -51.22 -33.89
CA TYR A 55 -26.59 -49.78 -33.64
C TYR A 55 -27.02 -49.49 -32.20
N MET A 56 -28.07 -50.16 -31.72
CA MET A 56 -28.60 -49.97 -30.37
C MET A 56 -27.64 -50.41 -29.27
N HIS A 57 -26.91 -51.52 -29.44
CA HIS A 57 -25.99 -52.01 -28.42
C HIS A 57 -24.66 -51.22 -28.36
N LYS A 58 -24.13 -50.79 -29.51
CA LYS A 58 -22.82 -50.11 -29.60
C LYS A 58 -22.90 -48.60 -29.36
N ALA A 59 -24.04 -47.96 -29.61
CA ALA A 59 -24.23 -46.54 -29.34
C ALA A 59 -23.86 -46.09 -27.91
N PRO A 60 -24.28 -46.79 -26.82
CA PRO A 60 -23.88 -46.42 -25.47
C PRO A 60 -22.38 -46.61 -25.21
N GLU A 61 -21.72 -47.62 -25.80
CA GLU A 61 -20.27 -47.84 -25.68
C GLU A 61 -19.48 -46.67 -26.30
N PHE A 62 -19.89 -46.19 -27.47
CA PHE A 62 -19.25 -45.03 -28.13
C PHE A 62 -19.47 -43.72 -27.38
N LEU A 63 -20.65 -43.52 -26.79
CA LEU A 63 -20.92 -42.37 -25.92
C LEU A 63 -20.09 -42.42 -24.64
N ALA A 64 -19.88 -43.60 -24.06
CA ALA A 64 -18.98 -43.80 -22.92
C ALA A 64 -17.53 -43.48 -23.28
N LEU A 65 -17.04 -43.92 -24.44
CA LEU A 65 -15.70 -43.58 -24.92
C LEU A 65 -15.50 -42.05 -25.05
N THR A 66 -16.49 -41.35 -25.61
CA THR A 66 -16.43 -39.89 -25.75
C THR A 66 -16.37 -39.20 -24.39
N LYS A 67 -17.15 -39.69 -23.42
CA LYS A 67 -17.10 -39.22 -22.04
C LYS A 67 -15.72 -39.43 -21.43
N ASP A 68 -15.14 -40.62 -21.60
CA ASP A 68 -13.83 -40.95 -21.04
C ASP A 68 -12.73 -40.07 -21.62
N ILE A 69 -12.77 -39.76 -22.92
CA ILE A 69 -11.81 -38.84 -23.57
C ILE A 69 -11.90 -37.43 -22.95
N ILE A 70 -13.11 -36.89 -22.83
CA ILE A 70 -13.32 -35.54 -22.25
C ILE A 70 -12.91 -35.52 -20.78
N GLN A 71 -13.26 -36.54 -19.99
CA GLN A 71 -12.86 -36.63 -18.58
C GLN A 71 -11.35 -36.82 -18.40
N THR A 72 -10.69 -37.55 -19.31
CA THR A 72 -9.23 -37.68 -19.33
C THR A 72 -8.58 -36.34 -19.58
N PHE A 73 -9.06 -35.57 -20.56
CA PHE A 73 -8.58 -34.22 -20.81
C PHE A 73 -8.72 -33.30 -19.59
N ILE A 74 -9.91 -33.25 -19.01
CA ILE A 74 -10.17 -32.46 -17.81
C ILE A 74 -9.19 -32.87 -16.70
N SER A 75 -9.00 -34.17 -16.49
CA SER A 75 -8.10 -34.67 -15.45
C SER A 75 -6.64 -34.27 -15.71
N VAL A 76 -6.15 -34.37 -16.96
CA VAL A 76 -4.79 -33.94 -17.34
C VAL A 76 -4.60 -32.45 -17.07
N VAL A 77 -5.55 -31.61 -17.48
CA VAL A 77 -5.46 -30.16 -17.27
C VAL A 77 -5.50 -29.83 -15.78
N ARG A 78 -6.40 -30.43 -15.01
CA ARG A 78 -6.51 -30.20 -13.56
C ARG A 78 -5.25 -30.63 -12.81
N LEU A 79 -4.71 -31.80 -13.10
CA LEU A 79 -3.51 -32.33 -12.42
C LEU A 79 -2.26 -31.51 -12.71
N ASN A 80 -2.15 -30.91 -13.89
CA ASN A 80 -0.97 -30.13 -14.28
C ASN A 80 -1.07 -28.65 -13.90
N LEU A 81 -2.27 -28.06 -13.91
CA LEU A 81 -2.45 -26.61 -13.71
C LEU A 81 -3.15 -26.22 -12.41
N LEU A 82 -4.07 -27.05 -11.89
CA LEU A 82 -4.88 -26.74 -10.71
C LEU A 82 -4.40 -27.45 -9.43
N SER A 83 -3.46 -28.39 -9.54
CA SER A 83 -2.82 -28.99 -8.37
C SER A 83 -2.02 -27.90 -7.66
N ARG A 84 -2.71 -27.18 -6.77
CA ARG A 84 -2.12 -26.55 -5.60
C ARG A 84 -1.14 -27.56 -5.05
N SER A 85 0.08 -27.11 -4.82
CA SER A 85 1.05 -27.78 -3.98
C SER A 85 0.35 -28.31 -2.72
N THR A 86 -0.14 -29.55 -2.77
CA THR A 86 -0.17 -30.43 -1.61
C THR A 86 1.23 -31.00 -1.51
N MET A 87 2.24 -30.12 -1.34
CA MET A 87 3.20 -30.39 -0.29
C MET A 87 2.42 -30.17 1.00
N THR A 88 1.77 -31.25 1.44
CA THR A 88 1.67 -31.52 2.87
C THR A 88 2.93 -31.01 3.52
N LYS A 89 2.77 -30.19 4.57
CA LYS A 89 3.77 -29.92 5.59
C LYS A 89 4.37 -31.27 6.02
N SER A 90 5.32 -31.78 5.27
CA SER A 90 6.19 -32.85 5.72
C SER A 90 7.19 -32.13 6.59
N ASP A 91 7.12 -32.48 7.87
CA ASP A 91 8.03 -32.06 8.92
C ASP A 91 9.48 -32.13 8.43
N THR A 92 9.99 -31.02 7.93
CA THR A 92 11.42 -30.80 7.73
C THR A 92 11.69 -29.40 8.18
N THR A 93 12.54 -29.30 9.19
CA THR A 93 13.04 -28.10 9.81
C THR A 93 13.91 -27.31 8.82
N SER A 94 13.31 -26.72 7.78
CA SER A 94 13.93 -25.68 6.97
C SER A 94 13.65 -24.32 7.61
N SER A 95 14.67 -23.46 7.63
CA SER A 95 14.57 -22.07 8.05
C SER A 95 13.46 -21.35 7.28
N GLN A 96 12.66 -20.54 7.97
CA GLN A 96 11.52 -19.79 7.40
C GLN A 96 11.90 -18.97 6.13
N ASP A 97 13.16 -18.60 5.98
CA ASP A 97 13.66 -17.88 4.80
C ASP A 97 13.72 -18.75 3.54
N ASP A 98 14.04 -20.06 3.64
CA ASP A 98 14.24 -20.94 2.48
C ASP A 98 12.91 -21.31 1.80
N ASP A 99 11.84 -21.44 2.61
CA ASP A 99 10.47 -21.67 2.14
C ASP A 99 9.88 -20.44 1.42
N LEU A 100 10.29 -19.21 1.80
CA LEU A 100 9.82 -17.98 1.15
C LEU A 100 10.43 -17.81 -0.26
N TYR A 101 11.69 -18.18 -0.45
CA TYR A 101 12.37 -18.07 -1.75
C TYR A 101 11.90 -19.13 -2.75
N THR A 102 11.69 -20.38 -2.32
CA THR A 102 11.17 -21.45 -3.18
C THR A 102 9.74 -21.16 -3.65
N ASN A 103 8.86 -20.69 -2.76
CA ASN A 103 7.50 -20.31 -3.13
C ASN A 103 7.42 -19.11 -4.08
N ALA A 104 8.37 -18.17 -4.00
CA ALA A 104 8.41 -17.00 -4.88
C ALA A 104 8.83 -17.37 -6.31
N ASP A 105 9.81 -18.26 -6.48
CA ASP A 105 10.24 -18.71 -7.81
C ASP A 105 9.15 -19.57 -8.48
N GLU A 106 8.50 -20.47 -7.73
CA GLU A 106 7.35 -21.22 -8.23
C GLU A 106 6.22 -20.30 -8.69
N THR A 107 5.87 -19.30 -7.89
CA THR A 107 4.81 -18.32 -8.24
C THR A 107 5.19 -17.52 -9.50
N TYR A 108 6.47 -17.13 -9.63
CA TYR A 108 6.98 -16.42 -10.80
C TYR A 108 6.84 -17.25 -12.08
N GLN A 109 7.26 -18.52 -12.05
CA GLN A 109 7.10 -19.41 -13.20
C GLN A 109 5.63 -19.63 -13.56
N ARG A 110 4.75 -19.78 -12.58
CA ARG A 110 3.30 -19.95 -12.82
C ARG A 110 2.66 -18.73 -13.45
N VAL A 111 2.99 -17.52 -13.01
CA VAL A 111 2.46 -16.29 -13.62
C VAL A 111 2.85 -16.17 -15.08
N LYS A 112 4.04 -16.65 -15.45
CA LYS A 112 4.53 -16.59 -16.83
C LYS A 112 3.80 -17.56 -17.77
N THR A 113 3.50 -18.77 -17.31
CA THR A 113 2.95 -19.85 -18.16
C THR A 113 1.43 -19.99 -18.07
N LEU A 114 0.83 -19.78 -16.90
CA LEU A 114 -0.58 -20.07 -16.66
C LEU A 114 -1.55 -19.24 -17.52
N PRO A 115 -1.37 -17.93 -17.75
CA PRO A 115 -2.25 -17.16 -18.63
C PRO A 115 -2.31 -17.73 -20.06
N HIS A 116 -1.16 -18.14 -20.60
CA HIS A 116 -1.07 -18.82 -21.90
C HIS A 116 -1.85 -20.15 -21.91
N CYS A 117 -1.65 -21.00 -20.90
CA CYS A 117 -2.38 -22.25 -20.78
C CYS A 117 -3.90 -22.05 -20.68
N VAL A 118 -4.34 -21.04 -19.93
CA VAL A 118 -5.77 -20.68 -19.82
C VAL A 118 -6.32 -20.31 -21.18
N GLN A 119 -5.60 -19.50 -21.96
CA GLN A 119 -6.04 -19.09 -23.28
C GLN A 119 -6.10 -20.27 -24.27
N ASN A 120 -5.10 -21.16 -24.26
CA ASN A 120 -5.09 -22.36 -25.11
C ASN A 120 -6.23 -23.32 -24.76
N CYS A 121 -6.41 -23.64 -23.48
CA CYS A 121 -7.53 -24.43 -22.98
C CYS A 121 -8.88 -23.79 -23.35
N ARG A 122 -8.98 -22.46 -23.27
CA ARG A 122 -10.18 -21.72 -23.66
C ARG A 122 -10.51 -21.91 -25.13
N LEU A 123 -9.53 -21.74 -26.02
CA LEU A 123 -9.73 -21.93 -27.46
C LEU A 123 -10.19 -23.37 -27.76
N CYS A 124 -9.54 -24.36 -27.15
CA CYS A 124 -9.92 -25.77 -27.26
C CYS A 124 -11.37 -26.01 -26.79
N VAL A 125 -11.73 -25.54 -25.59
CA VAL A 125 -13.10 -25.69 -25.06
C VAL A 125 -14.13 -24.99 -25.92
N LEU A 126 -13.85 -23.78 -26.42
CA LEU A 126 -14.77 -23.04 -27.30
C LEU A 126 -14.94 -23.73 -28.66
N HIS A 127 -13.95 -24.51 -29.11
CA HIS A 127 -14.06 -25.35 -30.30
C HIS A 127 -14.93 -26.57 -30.00
N LEU A 128 -14.65 -27.32 -28.92
CA LEU A 128 -15.43 -28.50 -28.53
C LEU A 128 -16.92 -28.18 -28.28
N VAL A 129 -17.20 -27.05 -27.62
CA VAL A 129 -18.58 -26.59 -27.37
C VAL A 129 -19.31 -26.24 -28.67
N SER A 130 -18.59 -25.87 -29.74
CA SER A 130 -19.20 -25.57 -31.05
C SER A 130 -19.61 -26.82 -31.84
N LEU A 131 -19.17 -28.01 -31.43
CA LEU A 131 -19.50 -29.28 -32.07
C LEU A 131 -20.88 -29.83 -31.66
N ASP A 132 -21.69 -29.07 -30.92
CA ASP A 132 -22.99 -29.48 -30.37
C ASP A 132 -22.91 -30.80 -29.57
N ILE A 133 -21.88 -30.92 -28.73
CA ILE A 133 -21.70 -32.02 -27.77
C ILE A 133 -22.82 -32.05 -26.71
N GLN A 134 -22.97 -33.20 -26.04
CA GLN A 134 -23.99 -33.37 -24.99
C GLN A 134 -23.88 -32.31 -23.88
N ALA A 135 -25.02 -31.92 -23.32
CA ALA A 135 -25.12 -30.83 -22.35
C ALA A 135 -24.28 -31.04 -21.08
N ASP A 136 -24.11 -32.29 -20.63
CA ASP A 136 -23.32 -32.59 -19.44
C ASP A 136 -21.82 -32.38 -19.67
N PHE A 137 -21.29 -32.75 -20.84
CA PHE A 137 -19.89 -32.46 -21.20
C PHE A 137 -19.62 -30.97 -21.30
N LYS A 138 -20.57 -30.21 -21.85
CA LYS A 138 -20.48 -28.75 -21.92
C LYS A 138 -20.38 -28.12 -20.52
N LYS A 139 -21.15 -28.63 -19.54
CA LYS A 139 -21.07 -28.15 -18.15
C LYS A 139 -19.71 -28.44 -17.52
N ASP A 140 -19.18 -29.64 -17.72
CA ASP A 140 -17.89 -30.05 -17.14
C ASP A 140 -16.72 -29.23 -17.71
N LEU A 141 -16.71 -29.00 -19.03
CA LEU A 141 -15.70 -28.16 -19.69
C LEU A 141 -15.82 -26.68 -19.27
N GLN A 142 -17.05 -26.16 -19.14
CA GLN A 142 -17.27 -24.80 -18.64
C GLN A 142 -16.83 -24.65 -17.17
N GLN A 143 -17.01 -25.68 -16.35
CA GLN A 143 -16.51 -25.68 -14.96
C GLN A 143 -14.98 -25.68 -14.93
N LEU A 144 -14.32 -26.53 -15.73
CA LEU A 144 -12.86 -26.50 -15.87
C LEU A 144 -12.35 -25.11 -16.26
N MET A 145 -12.99 -24.46 -17.24
CA MET A 145 -12.60 -23.12 -17.67
C MET A 145 -12.79 -22.06 -16.57
N PHE A 146 -13.81 -22.22 -15.72
CA PHE A 146 -13.97 -21.34 -14.57
C PHE A 146 -12.86 -21.56 -13.53
N ASP A 147 -12.58 -22.83 -13.19
CA ASP A 147 -11.54 -23.19 -12.23
C ASP A 147 -10.16 -22.66 -12.67
N LEU A 148 -9.81 -22.80 -13.95
CA LEU A 148 -8.57 -22.27 -14.52
C LEU A 148 -8.46 -20.75 -14.44
N ARG A 149 -9.56 -20.04 -14.74
CA ARG A 149 -9.62 -18.58 -14.64
C ARG A 149 -9.46 -18.11 -13.19
N LEU A 150 -10.07 -18.82 -12.24
CA LEU A 150 -9.95 -18.51 -10.81
C LEU A 150 -8.52 -18.72 -10.31
N GLU A 151 -7.88 -19.85 -10.64
CA GLU A 151 -6.48 -20.09 -10.26
C GLU A 151 -5.54 -19.07 -10.91
N CYS A 152 -5.75 -18.74 -12.20
CA CYS A 152 -4.95 -17.71 -12.87
C CYS A 152 -5.05 -16.35 -12.19
N PHE A 153 -6.26 -15.94 -11.80
CA PHE A 153 -6.47 -14.71 -11.04
C PHE A 153 -5.71 -14.73 -9.71
N ILE A 154 -5.82 -15.82 -8.94
CA ILE A 154 -5.17 -15.95 -7.63
C ILE A 154 -3.65 -15.85 -7.79
N VAL A 155 -3.07 -16.61 -8.72
CA VAL A 155 -1.62 -16.64 -8.97
C VAL A 155 -1.08 -15.27 -9.39
N ILE A 156 -1.78 -14.55 -10.26
CA ILE A 156 -1.38 -13.18 -10.67
C ILE A 156 -1.44 -12.22 -9.47
N MET A 157 -2.47 -12.30 -8.64
CA MET A 157 -2.61 -11.44 -7.47
C MET A 157 -1.61 -11.77 -6.35
N ASP A 158 -1.31 -13.06 -6.13
CA ASP A 158 -0.26 -13.50 -5.20
C ASP A 158 1.10 -12.95 -5.63
N HIS A 159 1.44 -13.03 -6.92
CA HIS A 159 2.65 -12.44 -7.46
C HIS A 159 2.68 -10.91 -7.31
N ALA A 160 1.55 -10.24 -7.54
CA ALA A 160 1.46 -8.80 -7.34
C ALA A 160 1.78 -8.43 -5.88
N CYS A 161 1.31 -9.20 -4.90
CA CYS A 161 1.62 -8.99 -3.48
C CYS A 161 3.12 -9.18 -3.18
N LEU A 162 3.76 -10.18 -3.80
CA LEU A 162 5.20 -10.40 -3.66
C LEU A 162 6.02 -9.24 -4.24
N GLU A 163 5.64 -8.71 -5.41
CA GLU A 163 6.32 -7.54 -6.00
C GLU A 163 6.09 -6.27 -5.18
N VAL A 164 4.86 -6.04 -4.70
CA VAL A 164 4.56 -4.93 -3.76
C VAL A 164 5.49 -4.97 -2.56
N SER A 165 5.66 -6.14 -1.95
CA SER A 165 6.48 -6.30 -0.76
C SER A 165 7.97 -5.99 -0.99
N ARG A 166 8.43 -6.01 -2.26
CA ARG A 166 9.81 -5.70 -2.65
C ARG A 166 9.98 -4.24 -3.09
N LEU A 167 8.90 -3.46 -3.21
CA LEU A 167 8.97 -2.08 -3.67
C LEU A 167 9.80 -1.18 -2.74
N ASN A 168 9.93 -1.52 -1.45
CA ASN A 168 10.82 -0.80 -0.54
C ASN A 168 12.28 -0.75 -1.05
N THR A 169 12.75 -1.83 -1.70
CA THR A 169 14.12 -1.92 -2.23
C THR A 169 14.31 -1.15 -3.55
N GLN A 170 13.21 -0.77 -4.21
CA GLN A 170 13.22 -0.04 -5.49
C GLN A 170 13.06 1.48 -5.31
N GLU A 171 12.95 1.95 -4.07
CA GLU A 171 12.87 3.38 -3.76
C GLU A 171 14.18 4.09 -4.12
N THR A 172 14.09 5.08 -5.01
CA THR A 172 15.24 5.84 -5.50
C THR A 172 15.49 7.13 -4.71
N TRP A 173 14.52 7.58 -3.90
CA TRP A 173 14.57 8.85 -3.15
C TRP A 173 14.69 10.10 -4.04
N GLU A 174 14.43 9.97 -5.34
CA GLU A 174 14.39 11.08 -6.28
C GLU A 174 13.04 11.78 -6.17
N LEU A 175 13.06 13.09 -5.90
CA LEU A 175 11.86 13.92 -5.78
C LEU A 175 11.37 14.38 -7.16
N GLU A 176 10.11 14.11 -7.45
CA GLU A 176 9.34 14.65 -8.57
C GLU A 176 8.34 15.68 -8.03
N TYR A 177 8.26 16.83 -8.69
CA TYR A 177 7.34 17.89 -8.30
C TYR A 177 5.95 17.66 -8.89
N ASP A 178 4.93 17.53 -8.03
CA ASP A 178 3.52 17.54 -8.41
C ASP A 178 2.86 18.85 -7.93
N GLU A 179 2.17 19.54 -8.83
CA GLU A 179 1.48 20.80 -8.56
C GLU A 179 0.42 20.70 -7.44
N GLN A 180 -0.14 19.50 -7.18
CA GLN A 180 -1.26 19.32 -6.26
C GLN A 180 -0.87 18.95 -4.83
N LEU A 181 0.29 18.33 -4.60
CA LEU A 181 0.70 17.83 -3.26
C LEU A 181 2.17 18.08 -2.93
N GLY A 182 2.91 18.74 -3.82
CA GLY A 182 4.34 19.01 -3.65
C GLY A 182 5.20 17.86 -4.17
N SER A 183 6.36 17.67 -3.56
CA SER A 183 7.36 16.73 -4.08
C SER A 183 7.17 15.32 -3.54
N HIS A 184 6.96 14.32 -4.41
CA HIS A 184 6.87 12.90 -4.06
C HIS A 184 7.93 12.10 -4.82
N THR A 185 8.23 10.87 -4.40
CA THR A 185 9.12 9.97 -5.18
C THR A 185 8.34 9.17 -6.21
N LYS A 186 9.03 8.33 -6.99
CA LYS A 186 8.42 7.45 -7.99
C LYS A 186 7.65 6.27 -7.37
N LEU A 187 7.86 5.95 -6.09
CA LEU A 187 7.31 4.75 -5.45
C LEU A 187 5.79 4.61 -5.55
N PRO A 188 4.96 5.64 -5.28
CA PRO A 188 3.51 5.53 -5.45
C PRO A 188 3.09 5.23 -6.90
N ASN A 189 3.82 5.76 -7.88
CA ASN A 189 3.55 5.54 -9.30
C ASN A 189 3.99 4.14 -9.74
N LEU A 190 5.15 3.64 -9.26
CA LEU A 190 5.60 2.26 -9.48
C LEU A 190 4.55 1.26 -8.98
N PHE A 191 3.99 1.50 -7.79
CA PHE A 191 2.90 0.69 -7.25
C PHE A 191 1.66 0.70 -8.16
N HIS A 192 1.23 1.89 -8.60
CA HIS A 192 0.10 2.02 -9.50
C HIS A 192 0.32 1.28 -10.83
N ASP A 193 1.45 1.51 -11.49
CA ASP A 193 1.73 0.98 -12.83
C ASP A 193 1.90 -0.54 -12.82
N MET A 194 2.49 -1.08 -11.75
CA MET A 194 2.54 -2.51 -11.51
C MET A 194 1.13 -3.10 -11.42
N ILE A 195 0.23 -2.52 -10.62
CA ILE A 195 -1.15 -3.02 -10.51
C ILE A 195 -1.89 -2.91 -11.85
N VAL A 196 -1.75 -1.80 -12.56
CA VAL A 196 -2.33 -1.64 -13.91
C VAL A 196 -1.86 -2.75 -14.83
N THR A 197 -0.56 -3.05 -14.85
CA THR A 197 0.02 -4.12 -15.67
C THR A 197 -0.60 -5.48 -15.33
N LYS A 198 -0.68 -5.85 -14.05
CA LYS A 198 -1.28 -7.12 -13.62
C LYS A 198 -2.77 -7.18 -13.94
N THR A 199 -3.47 -6.07 -13.77
CA THR A 199 -4.92 -6.05 -14.02
C THR A 199 -5.24 -6.11 -15.51
N ASN A 200 -4.38 -5.59 -16.40
CA ASN A 200 -4.50 -5.80 -17.84
C ASN A 200 -4.35 -7.28 -18.22
N ILE A 201 -3.38 -7.99 -17.63
CA ILE A 201 -3.21 -9.44 -17.86
C ILE A 201 -4.45 -10.20 -17.38
N ILE A 202 -4.99 -9.85 -16.21
CA ILE A 202 -6.25 -10.40 -15.69
C ILE A 202 -7.42 -10.09 -16.63
N GLN A 203 -7.51 -8.87 -17.15
CA GLN A 203 -8.57 -8.47 -18.07
C GLN A 203 -8.57 -9.35 -19.33
N GLU A 204 -7.41 -9.56 -19.92
CA GLU A 204 -7.25 -10.35 -21.14
C GLU A 204 -7.57 -11.83 -20.92
N ASN A 205 -7.03 -12.44 -19.86
CA ASN A 205 -7.03 -13.91 -19.69
C ASN A 205 -8.17 -14.44 -18.80
N VAL A 206 -8.69 -13.62 -17.89
CA VAL A 206 -9.70 -14.03 -16.89
C VAL A 206 -11.05 -13.37 -17.17
N LEU A 207 -11.06 -12.05 -17.40
CA LEU A 207 -12.30 -11.28 -17.44
C LEU A 207 -12.92 -11.16 -18.81
N SER A 208 -12.18 -11.35 -19.90
CA SER A 208 -12.77 -11.41 -21.23
C SER A 208 -13.75 -12.59 -21.27
N VAL A 209 -15.03 -12.36 -21.60
CA VAL A 209 -16.08 -13.40 -21.56
C VAL A 209 -16.64 -13.65 -22.95
N ASN A 210 -16.76 -14.91 -23.34
CA ASN A 210 -17.50 -15.32 -24.53
C ASN A 210 -18.90 -15.82 -24.14
N VAL A 211 -19.78 -14.87 -23.79
CA VAL A 211 -21.14 -15.15 -23.28
C VAL A 211 -21.95 -15.97 -24.29
N ALA A 212 -21.75 -15.74 -25.60
CA ALA A 212 -22.44 -16.47 -26.67
C ALA A 212 -22.17 -17.99 -26.65
N LYS A 213 -21.02 -18.42 -26.09
CA LYS A 213 -20.64 -19.83 -25.97
C LYS A 213 -20.87 -20.41 -24.55
N GLY A 214 -21.52 -19.65 -23.67
CA GLY A 214 -21.95 -20.08 -22.35
C GLY A 214 -20.91 -19.92 -21.23
N GLU A 215 -19.86 -19.12 -21.43
CA GLU A 215 -18.97 -18.75 -20.34
C GLU A 215 -19.68 -17.85 -19.31
N ARG A 216 -19.56 -18.21 -18.03
CA ARG A 216 -20.09 -17.40 -16.92
C ARG A 216 -19.19 -16.17 -16.69
N LYS A 217 -19.81 -15.06 -16.29
CA LYS A 217 -19.06 -13.87 -15.87
C LYS A 217 -18.34 -14.15 -14.56
N PHE A 218 -17.09 -13.72 -14.47
CA PHE A 218 -16.21 -14.05 -13.34
C PHE A 218 -16.75 -13.51 -12.00
N PHE A 219 -17.11 -12.22 -11.95
CA PHE A 219 -17.61 -11.56 -10.73
C PHE A 219 -19.11 -11.79 -10.42
N GLU A 220 -19.81 -12.63 -11.18
CA GLU A 220 -21.14 -13.10 -10.77
C GLU A 220 -21.04 -14.28 -9.79
N ASP A 221 -19.89 -14.96 -9.75
CA ASP A 221 -19.63 -16.04 -8.80
C ASP A 221 -19.21 -15.49 -7.42
N LYS A 222 -19.79 -16.08 -6.37
CA LYS A 222 -19.55 -15.64 -4.99
C LYS A 222 -18.14 -15.96 -4.51
N GLU A 223 -17.58 -17.11 -4.91
CA GLU A 223 -16.24 -17.50 -4.50
C GLU A 223 -15.19 -16.65 -5.20
N ALA A 224 -15.32 -16.44 -6.51
CA ALA A 224 -14.43 -15.54 -7.25
C ALA A 224 -14.45 -14.10 -6.68
N THR A 225 -15.63 -13.58 -6.38
CA THR A 225 -15.77 -12.23 -5.78
C THR A 225 -15.13 -12.15 -4.39
N LYS A 226 -15.28 -13.20 -3.57
CA LYS A 226 -14.67 -13.28 -2.24
C LYS A 226 -13.15 -13.36 -2.32
N GLN A 227 -12.61 -14.22 -3.19
CA GLN A 227 -11.16 -14.35 -3.40
C GLN A 227 -10.56 -13.06 -3.95
N ALA A 228 -11.23 -12.40 -4.88
CA ALA A 228 -10.83 -11.07 -5.36
C ALA A 228 -10.80 -10.02 -4.25
N ALA A 229 -11.82 -9.99 -3.38
CA ALA A 229 -11.84 -9.06 -2.26
C ALA A 229 -10.66 -9.27 -1.29
N ILE A 230 -10.38 -10.52 -0.92
CA ILE A 230 -9.27 -10.87 -0.05
C ILE A 230 -7.92 -10.51 -0.69
N ALA A 231 -7.75 -10.84 -1.97
CA ALA A 231 -6.52 -10.60 -2.70
C ALA A 231 -6.21 -9.09 -2.86
N VAL A 232 -7.21 -8.29 -3.24
CA VAL A 232 -7.05 -6.83 -3.35
C VAL A 232 -6.82 -6.19 -1.98
N TYR A 233 -7.54 -6.62 -0.95
CA TYR A 233 -7.32 -6.13 0.42
C TYR A 233 -5.88 -6.42 0.90
N ARG A 234 -5.38 -7.64 0.68
CA ARG A 234 -3.99 -8.00 1.01
C ARG A 234 -3.00 -7.15 0.24
N LEU A 235 -3.17 -7.02 -1.08
CA LEU A 235 -2.31 -6.21 -1.94
C LEU A 235 -2.17 -4.75 -1.46
N LEU A 236 -3.30 -4.11 -1.12
CA LEU A 236 -3.30 -2.73 -0.63
C LEU A 236 -2.70 -2.62 0.78
N GLY A 237 -2.91 -3.64 1.62
CA GLY A 237 -2.31 -3.75 2.95
C GLY A 237 -0.80 -3.98 2.92
N ASP A 238 -0.32 -4.82 2.01
CA ASP A 238 1.11 -5.07 1.80
C ASP A 238 1.83 -3.77 1.40
N PHE A 239 1.21 -2.93 0.56
CA PHE A 239 1.78 -1.64 0.23
C PHE A 239 1.81 -0.67 1.42
N ALA A 240 0.81 -0.70 2.32
CA ALA A 240 0.89 0.06 3.56
C ALA A 240 2.06 -0.41 4.44
N SER A 241 2.38 -1.71 4.42
CA SER A 241 3.52 -2.28 5.15
C SER A 241 4.88 -1.86 4.59
N VAL A 242 4.98 -1.59 3.28
CA VAL A 242 6.20 -1.06 2.63
C VAL A 242 6.64 0.25 3.29
N PHE A 243 5.70 1.16 3.58
CA PHE A 243 6.02 2.40 4.28
C PHE A 243 6.55 2.14 5.70
N GLN A 244 5.98 1.16 6.42
CA GLN A 244 6.47 0.77 7.74
C GLN A 244 7.89 0.19 7.70
N MET A 245 8.24 -0.54 6.64
CA MET A 245 9.60 -1.03 6.42
C MET A 245 10.56 0.12 6.14
N LEU A 246 10.19 1.05 5.25
CA LEU A 246 11.02 2.23 4.95
C LEU A 246 11.30 3.08 6.19
N ILE A 247 10.34 3.23 7.11
CA ILE A 247 10.53 3.93 8.39
C ILE A 247 11.60 3.22 9.25
N LYS A 248 11.56 1.88 9.29
CA LYS A 248 12.53 1.07 10.06
C LYS A 248 13.93 1.19 9.45
N ASP A 249 14.05 1.15 8.14
CA ASP A 249 15.33 1.27 7.42
C ASP A 249 15.95 2.66 7.62
N CYS A 250 15.13 3.72 7.66
CA CYS A 250 15.59 5.07 8.02
C CYS A 250 16.05 5.16 9.48
N SER A 251 15.55 4.28 10.36
CA SER A 251 15.87 4.28 11.79
C SER A 251 17.10 3.45 12.15
N SER A 252 17.41 2.40 11.38
CA SER A 252 18.59 1.54 11.59
C SER A 252 19.87 2.13 11.01
N SER A 253 19.76 3.05 10.04
CA SER A 253 20.90 3.69 9.38
C SER A 253 21.67 4.71 10.25
N SER A 254 21.24 4.97 11.50
CA SER A 254 21.83 5.99 12.38
C SER A 254 22.97 5.51 13.28
N SER A 255 23.62 4.38 12.97
CA SER A 255 24.81 3.92 13.71
C SER A 255 26.06 3.92 12.82
N ASN A 256 26.96 4.86 13.12
CA ASN A 256 28.39 4.93 12.79
C ASN A 256 28.83 5.77 11.59
N SER A 257 28.77 7.09 11.69
CA SER A 257 29.77 7.99 11.08
C SER A 257 29.68 9.40 11.65
N ILE A 258 30.51 9.70 12.66
CA ILE A 258 30.84 11.07 13.05
C ILE A 258 32.11 11.43 12.28
N GLU A 259 31.98 12.17 11.18
CA GLU A 259 33.10 12.96 10.63
C GLU A 259 32.68 14.43 10.53
N PRO A 260 33.59 15.38 10.84
CA PRO A 260 33.25 16.79 10.97
C PRO A 260 33.17 17.47 9.60
N LEU A 261 32.07 18.20 9.38
CA LEU A 261 31.83 18.99 8.17
C LEU A 261 32.86 20.12 8.01
N SER A 262 33.44 20.20 6.81
CA SER A 262 34.08 21.42 6.31
C SER A 262 33.46 21.85 4.98
N SER A 263 32.87 23.04 5.01
CA SER A 263 32.74 24.02 3.91
C SER A 263 32.09 23.60 2.57
N SER A 264 30.84 24.05 2.41
CA SER A 264 30.28 24.78 1.26
C SER A 264 30.53 24.24 -0.15
N THR A 265 29.47 23.69 -0.77
CA THR A 265 28.88 24.16 -2.05
C THR A 265 27.54 23.45 -2.24
N ILE A 266 26.46 24.23 -2.45
CA ILE A 266 25.15 23.71 -2.83
C ILE A 266 25.25 23.28 -4.30
N MET A 267 25.57 22.01 -4.52
CA MET A 267 25.24 21.30 -5.75
C MET A 267 24.49 20.04 -5.34
N ILE A 268 23.27 19.90 -5.86
CA ILE A 268 22.41 18.74 -5.67
C ILE A 268 23.04 17.59 -6.46
N ASN A 269 23.98 16.88 -5.82
CA ASN A 269 24.40 15.55 -6.22
C ASN A 269 23.55 14.55 -5.40
N SER A 270 22.73 13.80 -6.12
CA SER A 270 21.62 12.95 -5.66
C SER A 270 22.03 11.66 -4.94
N SER A 271 23.08 11.67 -4.12
CA SER A 271 23.37 10.53 -3.21
C SER A 271 24.24 10.88 -1.99
N GLU A 272 24.21 12.13 -1.52
CA GLU A 272 24.75 12.47 -0.20
C GLU A 272 23.63 12.37 0.85
N HIS A 273 23.76 11.39 1.74
CA HIS A 273 22.90 11.04 2.89
C HIS A 273 21.74 11.99 3.17
N LEU A 274 20.57 11.66 2.64
CA LEU A 274 19.33 12.29 3.06
C LEU A 274 19.21 12.15 4.59
N SER A 275 18.89 13.25 5.29
CA SER A 275 18.73 13.18 6.75
C SER A 275 17.58 12.23 7.08
N LYS A 276 17.68 11.49 8.18
CA LYS A 276 16.59 10.61 8.67
C LYS A 276 15.25 11.35 8.69
N THR A 277 15.30 12.61 9.11
CA THR A 277 14.15 13.51 9.20
C THR A 277 13.56 13.83 7.82
N MET A 278 14.39 14.14 6.82
CA MET A 278 13.93 14.35 5.44
C MET A 278 13.32 13.08 4.87
N CYS A 279 13.94 11.90 5.08
CA CYS A 279 13.36 10.63 4.63
C CYS A 279 11.95 10.43 5.18
N LEU A 280 11.74 10.68 6.47
CA LEU A 280 10.43 10.52 7.10
C LEU A 280 9.37 11.47 6.53
N ILE A 281 9.75 12.71 6.18
CA ILE A 281 8.84 13.66 5.52
C ILE A 281 8.51 13.23 4.09
N ILE A 282 9.49 12.69 3.35
CA ILE A 282 9.25 12.15 2.01
C ILE A 282 8.30 10.95 2.08
N ILE A 283 8.53 10.01 3.01
CA ILE A 283 7.64 8.87 3.24
C ILE A 283 6.22 9.37 3.55
N LEU A 284 6.07 10.38 4.41
CA LEU A 284 4.78 10.98 4.74
C LEU A 284 4.09 11.58 3.52
N ASN A 285 4.83 12.28 2.65
CA ASN A 285 4.24 12.86 1.45
C ASN A 285 3.84 11.78 0.42
N ASN A 286 4.69 10.77 0.22
CA ASN A 286 4.39 9.61 -0.63
C ASN A 286 3.15 8.86 -0.15
N PHE A 287 3.01 8.71 1.16
CA PHE A 287 1.86 8.06 1.78
C PHE A 287 0.58 8.88 1.57
N ALA A 288 0.64 10.20 1.81
CA ALA A 288 -0.47 11.11 1.57
C ALA A 288 -0.91 11.13 0.09
N TYR A 289 0.05 11.17 -0.84
CA TYR A 289 -0.19 11.09 -2.27
C TYR A 289 -0.86 9.75 -2.66
N THR A 290 -0.35 8.64 -2.12
CA THR A 290 -0.94 7.30 -2.33
C THR A 290 -2.41 7.28 -1.91
N ARG A 291 -2.69 7.72 -0.69
CA ARG A 291 -4.03 7.70 -0.11
C ARG A 291 -5.01 8.61 -0.87
N ARG A 292 -4.56 9.79 -1.31
CA ARG A 292 -5.42 10.79 -1.96
C ARG A 292 -5.65 10.53 -3.45
N PHE A 293 -4.67 9.97 -4.17
CA PHE A 293 -4.74 9.84 -5.63
C PHE A 293 -4.63 8.41 -6.13
N ILE A 294 -3.68 7.63 -5.61
CA ILE A 294 -3.45 6.27 -6.11
C ILE A 294 -4.60 5.34 -5.71
N LEU A 295 -5.01 5.32 -4.43
CA LEU A 295 -6.11 4.45 -3.98
C LEU A 295 -7.43 4.73 -4.73
N PRO A 296 -7.89 5.99 -4.93
CA PRO A 296 -9.08 6.26 -5.73
C PRO A 296 -8.95 5.83 -7.20
N ARG A 297 -7.77 6.01 -7.82
CA ARG A 297 -7.50 5.55 -9.19
C ARG A 297 -7.62 4.03 -9.29
N LEU A 298 -7.01 3.29 -8.36
CA LEU A 298 -7.10 1.83 -8.29
C LEU A 298 -8.54 1.36 -8.05
N LYS A 299 -9.28 2.01 -7.15
CA LYS A 299 -10.71 1.74 -6.95
C LYS A 299 -11.49 1.84 -8.26
N LYS A 300 -11.26 2.92 -9.03
CA LYS A 300 -11.92 3.12 -10.33
C LYS A 300 -11.56 2.01 -11.33
N ILE A 301 -10.29 1.59 -11.37
CA ILE A 301 -9.82 0.50 -12.24
C ILE A 301 -10.57 -0.80 -11.93
N PHE A 302 -10.60 -1.24 -10.67
CA PHE A 302 -11.30 -2.47 -10.27
C PHE A 302 -12.83 -2.40 -10.49
N LEU A 303 -13.45 -1.24 -10.25
CA LEU A 303 -14.88 -1.03 -10.54
C LEU A 303 -15.17 -1.11 -12.05
N ASN A 304 -14.31 -0.55 -12.90
CA ASN A 304 -14.43 -0.63 -14.36
C ASN A 304 -14.34 -2.09 -14.85
N TYR A 305 -13.58 -2.93 -14.16
CA TYR A 305 -13.51 -4.37 -14.43
C TYR A 305 -14.71 -5.17 -13.90
N GLY A 306 -15.67 -4.51 -13.25
CA GLY A 306 -16.90 -5.13 -12.77
C GLY A 306 -16.80 -5.71 -11.36
N PHE A 307 -15.71 -5.45 -10.62
CA PHE A 307 -15.57 -5.89 -9.23
C PHE A 307 -16.41 -5.01 -8.29
N ARG A 308 -17.67 -5.37 -8.07
CA ARG A 308 -18.62 -4.63 -7.21
C ARG A 308 -18.28 -4.67 -5.72
N GLY A 309 -17.40 -5.57 -5.28
CA GLY A 309 -16.96 -5.67 -3.89
C GLY A 309 -15.92 -4.60 -3.49
N MET A 310 -15.45 -3.80 -4.45
CA MET A 310 -14.35 -2.85 -4.25
C MET A 310 -14.65 -1.77 -3.22
N ASP A 311 -15.90 -1.32 -3.10
CA ASP A 311 -16.27 -0.28 -2.12
C ASP A 311 -15.97 -0.72 -0.69
N ARG A 312 -16.38 -1.94 -0.32
CA ARG A 312 -16.11 -2.48 1.02
C ARG A 312 -14.62 -2.69 1.26
N VAL A 313 -13.89 -3.18 0.26
CA VAL A 313 -12.43 -3.35 0.38
C VAL A 313 -11.75 -2.00 0.61
N TYR A 314 -12.16 -0.99 -0.16
CA TYR A 314 -11.64 0.37 -0.04
C TYR A 314 -11.88 0.96 1.36
N ASP A 315 -13.08 0.79 1.92
CA ASP A 315 -13.41 1.30 3.25
C ASP A 315 -12.55 0.65 4.35
N GLU A 316 -12.34 -0.66 4.29
CA GLU A 316 -11.48 -1.39 5.23
C GLU A 316 -9.99 -1.00 5.05
N THR A 317 -9.54 -0.84 3.81
CA THR A 317 -8.19 -0.35 3.51
C THR A 317 -7.97 1.06 4.05
N GLU A 318 -8.95 1.97 3.92
CA GLU A 318 -8.86 3.34 4.44
C GLU A 318 -8.66 3.36 5.97
N ILE A 319 -9.23 2.40 6.70
CA ILE A 319 -9.00 2.24 8.14
C ILE A 319 -7.53 1.88 8.43
N ILE A 320 -6.95 0.94 7.67
CA ILE A 320 -5.53 0.60 7.79
C ILE A 320 -4.67 1.82 7.49
N TYR A 321 -4.97 2.53 6.39
CA TYR A 321 -4.16 3.67 5.97
C TYR A 321 -4.21 4.81 6.99
N LYS A 322 -5.37 5.11 7.57
CA LYS A 322 -5.49 6.07 8.67
C LYS A 322 -4.62 5.70 9.88
N ARG A 323 -4.62 4.43 10.27
CA ARG A 323 -3.78 3.94 11.38
C ARG A 323 -2.29 4.12 11.07
N VAL A 324 -1.87 3.79 9.85
CA VAL A 324 -0.46 3.94 9.45
C VAL A 324 -0.07 5.42 9.35
N ASP A 325 -0.96 6.29 8.87
CA ASP A 325 -0.79 7.74 8.83
C ASP A 325 -0.50 8.31 10.22
N GLU A 326 -1.33 7.95 11.21
CA GLU A 326 -1.16 8.37 12.60
C GLU A 326 0.18 7.88 13.17
N GLN A 327 0.54 6.61 12.95
CA GLN A 327 1.83 6.04 13.41
C GLN A 327 3.04 6.73 12.76
N LEU A 328 2.94 7.06 11.47
CA LEU A 328 4.01 7.75 10.74
C LEU A 328 4.17 9.18 11.22
N LEU A 329 3.06 9.92 11.41
CA LEU A 329 3.07 11.26 11.97
C LEU A 329 3.65 11.29 13.39
N ASP A 330 3.29 10.32 14.24
CA ASP A 330 3.85 10.21 15.59
C ASP A 330 5.36 9.94 15.55
N THR A 331 5.83 9.12 14.60
CA THR A 331 7.25 8.84 14.41
C THR A 331 8.02 10.08 13.97
N VAL A 332 7.52 10.81 12.96
CA VAL A 332 8.07 12.08 12.48
C VAL A 332 8.16 13.08 13.64
N GLN A 333 7.06 13.27 14.36
CA GLN A 333 6.97 14.19 15.48
C GLN A 333 7.99 13.86 16.57
N ASN A 334 8.13 12.58 16.95
CA ASN A 334 9.07 12.15 17.98
C ASN A 334 10.53 12.42 17.59
N GLU A 335 10.90 12.22 16.32
CA GLU A 335 12.25 12.49 15.84
C GLU A 335 12.58 13.99 15.88
N TYR A 336 11.65 14.86 15.50
CA TYR A 336 11.83 16.31 15.64
C TYR A 336 11.83 16.76 17.10
N LEU A 337 10.97 16.20 17.96
CA LEU A 337 10.80 16.66 19.35
C LEU A 337 11.92 16.24 20.30
N ARG A 338 12.50 15.05 20.14
CA ARG A 338 13.52 14.50 21.06
C ARG A 338 14.67 15.48 21.35
N PRO A 339 15.30 16.11 20.34
CA PRO A 339 16.35 17.10 20.57
C PRO A 339 15.87 18.33 21.36
N PHE A 340 14.63 18.76 21.15
CA PHE A 340 14.07 19.94 21.83
C PHE A 340 13.81 19.68 23.30
N LEU A 341 13.12 18.59 23.61
CA LEU A 341 12.74 18.27 24.99
C LEU A 341 13.96 18.07 25.89
N HIS A 342 14.99 17.40 25.40
CA HIS A 342 16.21 17.18 26.18
C HIS A 342 16.95 18.48 26.53
N ARG A 343 16.86 19.51 25.67
CA ARG A 343 17.54 20.80 25.87
C ARG A 343 16.66 21.85 26.53
N LEU A 344 15.34 21.68 26.54
CA LEU A 344 14.39 22.72 26.93
C LEU A 344 14.58 23.14 28.39
N GLU A 345 14.57 22.18 29.32
CA GLU A 345 14.75 22.46 30.75
C GLU A 345 16.11 23.09 31.03
N SER A 346 17.18 22.53 30.45
CA SER A 346 18.54 23.08 30.58
C SER A 346 18.63 24.52 30.06
N ARG A 347 17.98 24.84 28.94
CA ARG A 347 17.92 26.20 28.38
C ARG A 347 17.08 27.15 29.24
N MET A 348 16.01 26.66 29.87
CA MET A 348 15.16 27.48 30.74
C MET A 348 15.92 27.97 31.98
N TYR A 349 16.76 27.11 32.57
CA TYR A 349 17.59 27.43 33.75
C TYR A 349 19.02 27.88 33.40
N ALA A 350 19.31 28.16 32.13
CA ALA A 350 20.63 28.56 31.67
C ALA A 350 21.11 29.83 32.39
N GLY A 351 22.41 29.86 32.72
CA GLY A 351 23.04 31.00 33.40
C GLY A 351 22.74 31.10 34.91
N ARG A 352 22.43 29.97 35.58
CA ARG A 352 22.05 29.91 37.01
C ARG A 352 20.79 30.75 37.30
N PHE A 353 19.86 30.74 36.36
CA PHE A 353 18.59 31.45 36.51
C PHE A 353 17.68 30.71 37.49
N ASP A 354 17.00 31.46 38.33
CA ASP A 354 16.01 30.95 39.28
C ASP A 354 14.81 31.91 39.34
N TRP A 355 13.61 31.35 39.29
CA TRP A 355 12.34 32.07 39.27
C TRP A 355 12.04 32.78 40.61
N ALA A 356 12.53 32.22 41.72
CA ALA A 356 12.32 32.75 43.06
C ALA A 356 13.22 33.95 43.37
N THR A 357 14.45 33.97 42.84
CA THR A 357 15.46 35.02 43.12
C THR A 357 15.61 36.04 41.99
N HIS A 358 14.76 35.99 40.97
CA HIS A 358 14.84 36.92 39.85
C HIS A 358 14.52 38.37 40.26
N ILE A 359 15.38 39.30 39.89
CA ILE A 359 15.32 40.71 40.35
C ILE A 359 14.80 41.65 39.26
N ARG A 360 15.11 41.38 37.98
CA ARG A 360 14.79 42.32 36.88
C ARG A 360 14.55 41.64 35.53
N VAL A 361 13.38 41.92 34.96
CA VAL A 361 13.01 41.59 33.57
C VAL A 361 13.65 42.61 32.62
N ILE A 362 14.37 42.13 31.60
CA ILE A 362 15.07 42.98 30.62
C ILE A 362 14.58 42.69 29.20
N SER A 363 14.45 41.41 28.86
CA SER A 363 13.96 40.94 27.57
C SER A 363 13.42 39.53 27.72
N VAL A 364 12.76 39.04 26.67
CA VAL A 364 12.43 37.61 26.54
C VAL A 364 13.70 36.77 26.67
N LYS A 365 13.62 35.67 27.41
CA LYS A 365 14.75 34.75 27.65
C LYS A 365 15.15 34.01 26.38
N ASP A 366 16.42 33.58 26.33
CA ASP A 366 16.98 32.98 25.12
C ASP A 366 16.40 31.60 24.80
N TYR A 367 15.84 30.86 25.77
CA TYR A 367 15.19 29.58 25.49
C TYR A 367 13.98 29.75 24.53
N VAL A 368 13.21 30.84 24.66
CA VAL A 368 12.11 31.17 23.74
C VAL A 368 12.62 31.46 22.33
N LYS A 369 13.72 32.22 22.23
CA LYS A 369 14.38 32.48 20.93
C LYS A 369 14.81 31.17 20.29
N HIS A 370 15.42 30.28 21.06
CA HIS A 370 15.86 28.99 20.57
C HIS A 370 14.69 28.13 20.09
N ILE A 371 13.57 28.08 20.82
CA ILE A 371 12.35 27.36 20.36
C ILE A 371 11.90 27.89 19.00
N ILE A 372 11.79 29.22 18.84
CA ILE A 372 11.31 29.84 17.60
C ILE A 372 12.27 29.56 16.43
N LEU A 373 13.58 29.71 16.65
CA LEU A 373 14.60 29.46 15.62
C LEU A 373 14.64 27.98 15.21
N ASP A 374 14.57 27.09 16.19
CA ASP A 374 14.55 25.65 15.98
C ASP A 374 13.30 25.24 15.18
N LEU A 375 12.12 25.75 15.52
CA LEU A 375 10.89 25.52 14.76
C LEU A 375 10.94 26.14 13.36
N ALA A 376 11.63 27.27 13.18
CA ALA A 376 11.78 27.90 11.86
C ALA A 376 12.65 27.03 10.95
N ARG A 377 13.65 26.34 11.52
CA ARG A 377 14.44 25.34 10.81
C ARG A 377 13.58 24.14 10.39
N VAL A 378 12.77 23.60 11.31
CA VAL A 378 11.82 22.51 11.01
C VAL A 378 10.85 22.92 9.92
N HIS A 379 10.29 24.14 10.00
CA HIS A 379 9.43 24.71 8.97
C HIS A 379 10.14 24.72 7.60
N ALA A 380 11.35 25.26 7.52
CA ALA A 380 12.09 25.36 6.26
C ALA A 380 12.39 23.98 5.66
N GLU A 381 12.73 22.99 6.49
CA GLU A 381 12.98 21.61 6.06
C GLU A 381 11.72 20.98 5.46
N ILE A 382 10.58 21.08 6.14
CA ILE A 382 9.31 20.50 5.66
C ILE A 382 8.80 21.25 4.42
N TYR A 383 8.84 22.59 4.44
CA TYR A 383 8.38 23.42 3.34
C TYR A 383 9.14 23.14 2.04
N SER A 384 10.42 22.77 2.12
CA SER A 384 11.24 22.43 0.96
C SER A 384 10.74 21.17 0.22
N ILE A 385 10.02 20.28 0.92
CA ILE A 385 9.46 19.05 0.36
C ILE A 385 7.97 19.25 0.03
N SER A 386 7.18 19.69 1.01
CA SER A 386 5.75 19.95 0.84
C SER A 386 5.25 21.01 1.81
N SER A 387 4.68 22.10 1.27
CA SER A 387 4.06 23.17 2.06
C SER A 387 2.80 22.71 2.81
N GLN A 388 2.11 21.67 2.33
CA GLN A 388 0.87 21.18 2.93
C GLN A 388 1.10 20.44 4.26
N LEU A 389 2.28 19.84 4.43
CA LEU A 389 2.64 19.09 5.64
C LEU A 389 3.11 20.01 6.78
N VAL A 390 3.44 21.26 6.48
CA VAL A 390 4.02 22.20 7.45
C VAL A 390 3.09 22.41 8.64
N PHE A 391 1.81 22.72 8.39
CA PHE A 391 0.85 22.92 9.47
C PHE A 391 0.65 21.63 10.29
N ILE A 392 0.43 20.50 9.61
CA ILE A 392 0.13 19.19 10.22
C ILE A 392 1.23 18.77 11.19
N VAL A 393 2.50 18.92 10.80
CA VAL A 393 3.64 18.52 11.62
C VAL A 393 3.93 19.56 12.71
N LEU A 394 3.92 20.86 12.38
CA LEU A 394 4.21 21.90 13.36
C LEU A 394 3.15 22.01 14.45
N SER A 395 1.86 21.87 14.13
CA SER A 395 0.78 21.95 15.13
C SER A 395 0.93 20.87 16.20
N ARG A 396 1.27 19.64 15.78
CA ARG A 396 1.55 18.50 16.66
C ARG A 396 2.79 18.72 17.51
N ILE A 397 3.90 19.17 16.92
CA ILE A 397 5.13 19.50 17.64
C ILE A 397 4.84 20.56 18.71
N LEU A 398 4.12 21.62 18.35
CA LEU A 398 3.74 22.71 19.25
C LEU A 398 2.83 22.23 20.39
N SER A 399 1.88 21.34 20.11
CA SER A 399 1.01 20.75 21.12
C SER A 399 1.82 20.04 22.21
N THR A 400 2.81 19.23 21.84
CA THR A 400 3.69 18.57 22.82
C THR A 400 4.60 19.56 23.54
N LEU A 401 5.18 20.53 22.83
CA LEU A 401 6.03 21.56 23.45
C LEU A 401 5.27 22.37 24.51
N VAL A 402 4.03 22.77 24.23
CA VAL A 402 3.19 23.50 25.20
C VAL A 402 2.87 22.62 26.41
N ASN A 403 2.60 21.33 26.23
CA ASN A 403 2.37 20.41 27.35
C ASN A 403 3.62 20.24 28.23
N GLU A 404 4.81 20.16 27.62
CA GLU A 404 6.07 20.06 28.37
C GLU A 404 6.43 21.37 29.07
N LEU A 405 6.19 22.52 28.44
CA LEU A 405 6.29 23.82 29.10
C LEU A 405 5.34 23.89 30.30
N ALA A 406 4.08 23.48 30.16
CA ALA A 406 3.11 23.49 31.25
C ALA A 406 3.59 22.65 32.46
N LYS A 407 4.19 21.48 32.21
CA LYS A 407 4.80 20.64 33.26
C LYS A 407 5.98 21.36 33.94
N LEU A 408 6.87 21.95 33.15
CA LEU A 408 8.03 22.68 33.68
C LEU A 408 7.60 23.86 34.55
N TYR A 409 6.60 24.63 34.11
CA TYR A 409 6.06 25.76 34.87
C TYR A 409 5.32 25.31 36.14
N SER A 410 4.60 24.19 36.09
CA SER A 410 3.91 23.63 37.27
C SER A 410 4.89 23.14 38.34
N ASN A 411 6.11 22.76 37.95
CA ASN A 411 7.16 22.32 38.87
C ASN A 411 7.92 23.49 39.53
N ILE A 412 7.60 24.74 39.19
CA ILE A 412 8.23 25.91 39.81
C ILE A 412 7.60 26.16 41.19
N ASN A 413 8.39 26.02 42.24
CA ASN A 413 7.92 26.12 43.62
C ASN A 413 7.53 27.55 44.05
N GLN A 414 8.28 28.56 43.58
CA GLN A 414 8.11 29.95 44.00
C GLN A 414 8.43 30.92 42.86
N PHE A 415 7.64 31.98 42.74
CA PHE A 415 7.88 33.09 41.84
C PHE A 415 8.16 34.37 42.63
N SER A 416 9.18 35.11 42.24
CA SER A 416 9.30 36.53 42.53
C SER A 416 8.38 37.35 41.62
N LYS A 417 8.07 38.60 42.00
CA LYS A 417 7.29 39.53 41.13
C LYS A 417 7.95 39.78 39.77
N ALA A 418 9.28 39.75 39.70
CA ALA A 418 9.99 39.85 38.42
C ALA A 418 10.01 38.49 37.69
N GLY A 419 10.10 37.37 38.40
CA GLY A 419 10.03 36.02 37.84
C GLY A 419 8.68 35.71 37.21
N SER A 420 7.57 36.08 37.86
CA SER A 420 6.21 35.96 37.30
C SER A 420 6.04 36.85 36.07
N MET A 421 6.56 38.09 36.11
CA MET A 421 6.55 38.99 34.96
C MET A 421 7.38 38.45 33.78
N GLN A 422 8.55 37.84 34.04
CA GLN A 422 9.38 37.20 33.02
C GLN A 422 8.65 36.00 32.40
N ALA A 423 8.02 35.15 33.22
CA ALA A 423 7.25 34.00 32.76
C ALA A 423 6.09 34.42 31.83
N CYS A 424 5.35 35.47 32.22
CA CYS A 424 4.30 36.04 31.38
C CYS A 424 4.87 36.56 30.05
N LEU A 425 5.97 37.32 30.08
CA LEU A 425 6.62 37.86 28.89
C LEU A 425 7.06 36.75 27.92
N ASP A 426 7.67 35.68 28.44
CA ASP A 426 8.19 34.57 27.65
C ASP A 426 7.06 33.76 26.97
N LEU A 427 5.98 33.45 27.69
CA LEU A 427 4.84 32.70 27.16
C LEU A 427 4.02 33.52 26.15
N ILE A 428 3.80 34.81 26.41
CA ILE A 428 3.12 35.71 25.47
C ILE A 428 3.94 35.85 24.18
N ALA A 429 5.27 35.95 24.29
CA ALA A 429 6.14 35.99 23.13
C ALA A 429 6.04 34.72 22.26
N LEU A 430 5.94 33.53 22.87
CA LEU A 430 5.67 32.29 22.14
C LEU A 430 4.30 32.31 21.46
N GLN A 431 3.27 32.77 22.17
CA GLN A 431 1.90 32.84 21.65
C GLN A 431 1.80 33.76 20.43
N GLU A 432 2.38 34.96 20.50
CA GLU A 432 2.35 35.95 19.42
C GLU A 432 3.16 35.49 18.20
N CYS A 433 4.29 34.81 18.40
CA CYS A 433 5.14 34.34 17.30
C CYS A 433 4.58 33.10 16.59
N LEU A 434 3.99 32.16 17.33
CA LEU A 434 3.66 30.81 16.84
C LEU A 434 2.15 30.55 16.75
N GLY A 435 1.30 31.49 17.17
CA GLY A 435 -0.14 31.29 17.32
C GLY A 435 -0.87 30.84 16.05
N ARG A 436 -0.37 31.17 14.85
CA ARG A 436 -0.98 30.71 13.58
C ARG A 436 -0.68 29.26 13.24
N CYS A 437 0.43 28.72 13.73
CA CYS A 437 0.81 27.32 13.57
C CYS A 437 0.20 26.42 14.66
N MET A 438 -0.44 27.00 15.67
CA MET A 438 -1.08 26.24 16.75
C MET A 438 -2.54 25.92 16.39
N GLU A 439 -2.98 24.72 16.78
CA GLU A 439 -4.39 24.40 16.84
C GLU A 439 -5.07 25.21 17.95
N THR A 440 -6.38 25.44 17.81
CA THR A 440 -7.19 26.21 18.78
C THR A 440 -7.06 25.65 20.19
N GLU A 441 -7.03 24.33 20.34
CA GLU A 441 -6.88 23.66 21.65
C GLU A 441 -5.51 23.98 22.27
N THR A 442 -4.42 23.86 21.50
CA THR A 442 -3.06 24.19 21.96
C THR A 442 -2.94 25.66 22.33
N SER A 443 -3.54 26.56 21.54
CA SER A 443 -3.59 27.99 21.84
C SER A 443 -4.32 28.27 23.16
N ASN A 444 -5.43 27.58 23.42
CA ASN A 444 -6.18 27.71 24.66
C ASN A 444 -5.41 27.19 25.87
N LYS A 445 -4.75 26.03 25.75
CA LYS A 445 -3.85 25.50 26.80
C LYS A 445 -2.74 26.48 27.16
N LEU A 446 -2.13 27.12 26.17
CA LEU A 446 -1.12 28.14 26.40
C LEU A 446 -1.69 29.39 27.11
N LYS A 447 -2.90 29.83 26.74
CA LYS A 447 -3.60 30.91 27.45
C LYS A 447 -3.90 30.55 28.90
N GLU A 448 -4.38 29.33 29.15
CA GLU A 448 -4.63 28.82 30.50
C GLU A 448 -3.35 28.80 31.33
N LEU A 449 -2.24 28.33 30.76
CA LEU A 449 -0.93 28.36 31.41
C LEU A 449 -0.50 29.79 31.80
N ILE A 450 -0.72 30.77 30.90
CA ILE A 450 -0.44 32.19 31.19
C ILE A 450 -1.29 32.68 32.38
N THR A 451 -2.57 32.28 32.46
CA THR A 451 -3.45 32.69 33.57
C THR A 451 -3.11 32.05 34.92
N GLN A 452 -2.40 30.92 34.92
CA GLN A 452 -1.98 30.24 36.15
C GLN A 452 -0.75 30.90 36.81
N ILE A 453 -0.04 31.79 36.11
CA ILE A 453 1.11 32.51 36.65
C ILE A 453 0.65 33.57 37.67
N PRO A 454 1.31 33.71 38.83
CA PRO A 454 1.01 34.76 39.80
C PRO A 454 1.02 36.16 39.19
N ASP A 455 0.09 37.03 39.59
CA ASP A 455 -0.01 38.43 39.15
C ASP A 455 -0.12 38.64 37.61
N ALA A 456 -0.43 37.60 36.83
CA ALA A 456 -0.46 37.67 35.37
C ALA A 456 -1.35 38.79 34.82
N ALA A 457 -2.52 39.02 35.41
CA ALA A 457 -3.44 40.08 34.99
C ALA A 457 -2.89 41.50 35.18
N GLU A 458 -2.03 41.72 36.19
CA GLU A 458 -1.33 42.99 36.41
C GLU A 458 -0.17 43.12 35.41
N HIS A 459 0.58 42.05 35.19
CA HIS A 459 1.72 42.03 34.28
C HIS A 459 1.33 42.24 32.81
N ILE A 460 0.26 41.59 32.33
CA ILE A 460 -0.22 41.71 30.94
C ILE A 460 -0.62 43.17 30.61
N LYS A 461 -1.15 43.91 31.59
CA LYS A 461 -1.54 45.32 31.43
C LYS A 461 -0.37 46.29 31.58
N SER A 462 0.81 45.80 31.97
CA SER A 462 1.98 46.65 32.20
C SER A 462 2.57 47.12 30.87
N LYS A 463 2.64 48.45 30.71
CA LYS A 463 3.28 49.09 29.54
C LYS A 463 4.73 48.61 29.34
N ALA A 464 5.46 48.36 30.43
CA ALA A 464 6.83 47.87 30.36
C ALA A 464 6.93 46.47 29.71
N LEU A 465 5.96 45.59 29.96
CA LEU A 465 5.90 44.27 29.34
C LEU A 465 5.61 44.39 27.84
N THR A 466 4.64 45.23 27.48
CA THR A 466 4.29 45.51 26.07
C THR A 466 5.47 46.09 25.28
N ASP A 467 6.22 47.03 25.87
CA ASP A 467 7.39 47.63 25.22
C ASP A 467 8.51 46.59 24.99
N MET A 468 8.80 45.74 26.00
CA MET A 468 9.78 44.65 25.88
C MET A 468 9.35 43.60 24.84
N LEU A 469 8.07 43.23 24.81
CA LEU A 469 7.50 42.32 23.83
C LEU A 469 7.62 42.88 22.41
N ASN A 470 7.29 44.15 22.20
CA ASN A 470 7.38 44.79 20.88
C ASN A 470 8.82 44.83 20.35
N VAL A 471 9.81 45.09 21.21
CA VAL A 471 11.23 45.03 20.84
C VAL A 471 11.60 43.61 20.40
N PHE A 472 11.15 42.59 21.13
CA PHE A 472 11.40 41.20 20.79
C PHE A 472 10.74 40.78 19.48
N LEU A 473 9.47 41.12 19.27
CA LEU A 473 8.74 40.79 18.05
C LEU A 473 9.37 41.42 16.81
N LYS A 474 9.93 42.63 16.92
CA LYS A 474 10.72 43.25 15.85
C LYS A 474 11.99 42.47 15.53
N GLN A 475 12.70 41.97 16.55
CA GLN A 475 13.90 41.15 16.35
C GLN A 475 13.58 39.80 15.70
N MET A 476 12.45 39.17 16.07
CA MET A 476 12.04 37.87 15.55
C MET A 476 11.19 37.93 14.28
N GLN A 477 10.91 39.13 13.75
CA GLN A 477 10.08 39.33 12.57
C GLN A 477 10.46 38.45 11.37
N PRO A 478 11.75 38.28 11.00
CA PRO A 478 12.12 37.44 9.85
C PRO A 478 11.65 35.99 9.99
N TYR A 479 11.66 35.45 11.21
CA TYR A 479 11.23 34.08 11.50
C TYR A 479 9.71 33.98 11.68
N SER A 480 9.10 35.01 12.29
CA SER A 480 7.64 35.08 12.44
C SER A 480 6.91 35.12 11.10
N ILE A 481 7.50 35.70 10.04
CA ILE A 481 6.92 35.72 8.70
C ILE A 481 6.75 34.30 8.14
N ALA A 482 7.74 33.42 8.33
CA ALA A 482 7.63 32.02 7.86
C ALA A 482 6.40 31.33 8.45
N PHE A 483 6.10 31.56 9.74
CA PHE A 483 4.93 31.00 10.41
C PHE A 483 3.60 31.69 10.03
N ARG A 484 3.64 32.86 9.38
CA ARG A 484 2.44 33.59 8.96
C ARG A 484 1.82 33.06 7.68
N ASP A 485 2.65 32.44 6.84
CA ASP A 485 2.27 31.90 5.53
C ASP A 485 1.78 30.44 5.61
N VAL A 486 1.82 29.85 6.81
CA VAL A 486 1.27 28.52 7.08
C VAL A 486 -0.25 28.59 7.04
N THR A 487 -0.84 28.08 5.94
CA THR A 487 -2.29 27.91 5.82
C THR A 487 -2.75 26.69 6.62
N GLN A 488 -3.79 26.88 7.44
CA GLN A 488 -4.45 25.81 8.20
C GLN A 488 -5.21 24.84 7.30
#